data_AF-A0A819DML5-F1
#
_entry.id   AF-A0A819DML5-F1
#
_cell.length_a   1.000
_cell.length_b   1.000
_cell.length_c   1.000
_cell.angle_alpha   90.00
_cell.angle_beta   90.00
_cell.angle_gamma   90.00
#
_symmetry.space_group_name_H-M   'P 1'
#
loop_
_entity.id
_entity.type
_entity.pdbx_description
1 polymer ?
#
loop_
_entity_poly.entity_id
_entity_poly.type
_entity_poly.pdbx_seq_one_letter_code
_entity_poly.pdbx_strand_id
1 'polypeptide(L)'
;MFSVLIISYLILSINSVSIDIIENDLNHTIEKILLINENLYVGTRNVLHRLSSLSLNRTIPSLQLIPLSDNFECIQCDRNNHIKILLRVHKENILLCGTIFQGTCQILDQDFNLIINSSLPIVANDPINSTNALIIQERNLIYFGVTYTNEGTQRWQIPNISGRSLNVSRFMKILSTNDDERISRDDLSLRFMSRQQTRFIVQYIYSFYTENYIYFITNQPNDIEQKQILTKIIRFCRDSSNSIIRTYIEIPLLCSNSEWFIKTAEIFFNDKNQPILIGHFARKDGAGGTNICLWNIQNDIDRAFEDNYRTCYSMGIGKRGLAFIKPNEPCRKDESWSIPINSDNLCPWIINDRFPYPVGGTTPAIGHLFYENILERSSAFQIYSFGSSNLIFQGLTNGTFKLGLYDFGVKINWFYSYQLSTATPILSNVIFDNKTETFFLASESKIYRISLSGDCTSRLSCDECLSSSNNPLCGWCTMNQRCTLANNCPLNFWQQENNHCTHIVRVQPLKASIDNIQWINLTLTKLPQLEHNEIYQCIFMDKIISASTQAIKLDHNRLSCPTPSKNIHVHKGSHLKLRLSIIKWPSNV
;
A
#
# COMPACT_ATOMS: atom_id res chain seq x y z
N MET A 1 -8.49 -19.75 -62.52
CA MET A 1 -9.06 -18.62 -61.76
C MET A 1 -8.48 -18.67 -60.37
N PHE A 2 -7.82 -17.58 -59.95
CA PHE A 2 -7.22 -17.44 -58.64
C PHE A 2 -8.28 -17.34 -57.54
N SER A 3 -7.97 -17.94 -56.40
CA SER A 3 -8.70 -17.88 -55.12
C SER A 3 -8.80 -16.46 -54.57
N VAL A 4 -9.78 -16.20 -53.69
CA VAL A 4 -9.48 -15.63 -52.35
C VAL A 4 -10.53 -16.17 -51.36
N LEU A 5 -10.06 -16.94 -50.38
CA LEU A 5 -10.78 -17.25 -49.15
C LEU A 5 -10.26 -16.25 -48.11
N ILE A 6 -11.05 -15.24 -47.77
CA ILE A 6 -10.70 -14.27 -46.72
C ILE A 6 -11.07 -14.92 -45.39
N ILE A 7 -10.12 -15.61 -44.77
CA ILE A 7 -10.20 -15.95 -43.35
C ILE A 7 -9.59 -14.76 -42.61
N SER A 8 -10.45 -13.91 -42.07
CA SER A 8 -10.05 -12.88 -41.12
C SER A 8 -9.58 -13.57 -39.84
N TYR A 9 -8.27 -13.80 -39.71
CA TYR A 9 -7.68 -14.02 -38.41
C TYR A 9 -7.69 -12.67 -37.69
N LEU A 10 -8.63 -12.53 -36.75
CA LEU A 10 -8.55 -11.56 -35.68
C LEU A 10 -7.31 -11.94 -34.85
N ILE A 11 -6.17 -11.33 -35.16
CA ILE A 11 -5.00 -11.39 -34.28
C ILE A 11 -5.36 -10.53 -33.07
N LEU A 12 -6.05 -11.14 -32.11
CA LEU A 12 -5.99 -10.66 -30.73
C LEU A 12 -4.53 -10.84 -30.31
N SER A 13 -3.73 -9.79 -30.46
CA SER A 13 -2.46 -9.70 -29.75
C SER A 13 -2.80 -9.64 -28.26
N ILE A 14 -2.90 -10.81 -27.63
CA ILE A 14 -2.87 -10.92 -26.17
C ILE A 14 -1.44 -10.57 -25.79
N ASN A 15 -1.21 -9.26 -25.68
CA ASN A 15 0.00 -8.63 -25.19
C ASN A 15 0.08 -8.88 -23.68
N SER A 16 0.26 -10.13 -23.27
CA SER A 16 0.44 -10.48 -21.86
C SER A 16 1.87 -10.13 -21.46
N VAL A 17 2.02 -8.99 -20.77
CA VAL A 17 3.10 -8.80 -19.80
C VAL A 17 3.10 -10.04 -18.89
N SER A 18 4.19 -10.81 -18.90
CA SER A 18 4.27 -12.07 -18.14
C SER A 18 4.69 -11.78 -16.71
N ILE A 19 3.75 -11.31 -15.89
CA ILE A 19 4.01 -11.17 -14.45
C ILE A 19 3.94 -12.54 -13.79
N ASP A 20 4.95 -12.87 -12.99
CA ASP A 20 4.95 -14.08 -12.18
C ASP A 20 3.89 -13.95 -11.07
N ILE A 21 2.81 -14.70 -11.20
CA ILE A 21 1.71 -14.78 -10.24
C ILE A 21 1.72 -16.15 -9.59
N ILE A 22 1.85 -16.18 -8.26
CA ILE A 22 1.68 -17.39 -7.44
C ILE A 22 0.39 -17.22 -6.65
N GLU A 23 -0.48 -18.23 -6.65
CA GLU A 23 -1.70 -18.26 -5.84
C GLU A 23 -1.68 -19.42 -4.85
N ASN A 24 -2.32 -19.23 -3.70
CA ASN A 24 -2.59 -20.28 -2.73
C ASN A 24 -4.01 -20.12 -2.16
N ASP A 25 -4.73 -21.22 -1.99
CA ASP A 25 -6.09 -21.25 -1.43
C ASP A 25 -6.05 -21.67 0.04
N LEU A 26 -6.64 -20.87 0.91
CA LEU A 26 -6.68 -21.09 2.36
C LEU A 26 -8.01 -21.67 2.85
N ASN A 27 -8.92 -22.05 1.94
CA ASN A 27 -10.26 -22.63 2.17
C ASN A 27 -11.27 -21.69 2.86
N HIS A 28 -10.81 -20.73 3.64
CA HIS A 28 -11.64 -19.76 4.36
C HIS A 28 -11.42 -18.35 3.82
N THR A 29 -12.47 -17.52 3.89
CA THR A 29 -12.42 -16.12 3.46
C THR A 29 -11.35 -15.35 4.21
N ILE A 30 -10.45 -14.70 3.47
CA ILE A 30 -9.38 -13.84 3.95
C ILE A 30 -9.94 -12.47 4.28
N GLU A 31 -9.61 -11.97 5.46
CA GLU A 31 -10.14 -10.70 5.99
C GLU A 31 -9.05 -9.65 6.16
N LYS A 32 -7.82 -10.07 6.47
CA LYS A 32 -6.65 -9.21 6.69
C LYS A 32 -5.36 -9.90 6.27
N ILE A 33 -4.41 -9.12 5.77
CA ILE A 33 -3.05 -9.58 5.50
C ILE A 33 -2.02 -8.65 6.16
N LEU A 34 -0.89 -9.20 6.57
CA LEU A 34 0.18 -8.45 7.22
C LEU A 34 1.54 -9.05 6.84
N LEU A 35 2.47 -8.22 6.39
CA LEU A 35 3.83 -8.63 6.05
C LEU A 35 4.81 -8.20 7.15
N ILE A 36 5.56 -9.14 7.73
CA ILE A 36 6.63 -8.89 8.70
C ILE A 36 7.83 -9.76 8.32
N ASN A 37 8.99 -9.15 8.07
CA ASN A 37 10.27 -9.83 7.83
C ASN A 37 10.14 -11.06 6.91
N GLU A 38 9.64 -10.87 5.68
CA GLU A 38 9.46 -11.92 4.67
C GLU A 38 8.43 -13.01 5.02
N ASN A 39 7.72 -12.89 6.14
CA ASN A 39 6.59 -13.73 6.49
C ASN A 39 5.28 -12.99 6.27
N LEU A 40 4.36 -13.63 5.55
CA LEU A 40 3.03 -13.13 5.28
C LEU A 40 2.04 -13.78 6.24
N TYR A 41 1.49 -12.99 7.14
CA TYR A 41 0.45 -13.39 8.07
C TYR A 41 -0.91 -13.12 7.43
N VAL A 42 -1.72 -14.17 7.29
CA VAL A 42 -3.03 -14.10 6.64
C VAL A 42 -4.10 -14.48 7.64
N GLY A 43 -4.93 -13.49 7.99
CA GLY A 43 -6.09 -13.67 8.83
C GLY A 43 -7.29 -14.09 8.00
N THR A 44 -7.73 -15.33 8.18
CA THR A 44 -8.98 -15.86 7.62
C THR A 44 -10.03 -15.99 8.71
N ARG A 45 -11.29 -16.21 8.31
CA ARG A 45 -12.34 -16.60 9.26
C ARG A 45 -11.85 -17.77 10.12
N ASN A 46 -11.90 -17.61 11.44
CA ASN A 46 -11.49 -18.58 12.45
C ASN A 46 -10.00 -18.94 12.53
N VAL A 47 -9.15 -18.55 11.58
CA VAL A 47 -7.79 -19.11 11.47
C VAL A 47 -6.77 -18.05 11.08
N LEU A 48 -5.64 -18.04 11.76
CA LEU A 48 -4.47 -17.24 11.40
C LEU A 48 -3.37 -18.13 10.80
N HIS A 49 -2.91 -17.77 9.60
CA HIS A 49 -1.88 -18.50 8.85
C HIS A 49 -0.58 -17.70 8.79
N ARG A 50 0.57 -18.38 8.79
CA ARG A 50 1.88 -17.77 8.46
C ARG A 50 2.43 -18.44 7.21
N LEU A 51 2.59 -17.64 6.16
CA LEU A 51 3.06 -18.08 4.85
C LEU A 51 4.43 -17.47 4.56
N SER A 52 5.25 -18.17 3.77
CA SER A 52 6.46 -17.58 3.21
C SER A 52 6.06 -16.55 2.14
N SER A 53 6.64 -15.35 2.19
CA SER A 53 6.42 -14.31 1.16
C SER A 53 6.91 -14.71 -0.23
N LEU A 54 7.76 -15.72 -0.35
CA LEU A 54 8.30 -16.18 -1.64
C LEU A 54 7.40 -17.25 -2.29
N SER A 55 7.09 -18.32 -1.55
CA SER A 55 6.38 -19.49 -2.09
C SER A 55 4.89 -19.53 -1.75
N LEU A 56 4.41 -18.65 -0.85
CA LEU A 56 3.07 -18.70 -0.24
C LEU A 56 2.75 -20.01 0.50
N ASN A 57 3.74 -20.85 0.76
CA ASN A 57 3.57 -22.08 1.54
C ASN A 57 3.52 -21.78 3.04
N ARG A 58 2.73 -22.58 3.77
CA ARG A 58 2.66 -22.50 5.23
C ARG A 58 4.02 -22.85 5.84
N THR A 59 4.52 -21.97 6.70
CA THR A 59 5.81 -22.17 7.38
C THR A 59 5.64 -22.84 8.75
N ILE A 60 4.48 -22.67 9.40
CA ILE A 60 4.09 -23.30 10.67
C ILE A 60 2.62 -23.72 10.63
N PRO A 61 2.18 -24.57 11.59
CA PRO A 61 0.77 -24.86 11.78
C PRO A 61 -0.06 -23.58 11.98
N SER A 62 -1.25 -23.55 11.39
CA SER A 62 -2.17 -22.42 11.51
C SER A 62 -2.78 -22.35 12.92
N LEU A 63 -2.87 -21.15 13.48
CA LEU A 63 -3.52 -20.92 14.77
C LEU A 63 -5.04 -20.91 14.60
N GLN A 64 -5.72 -21.85 15.27
CA GLN A 64 -7.18 -21.88 15.38
C GLN A 64 -7.66 -20.85 16.41
N LEU A 65 -8.60 -20.01 16.01
CA LEU A 65 -9.13 -18.89 16.81
C LEU A 65 -10.57 -19.14 17.27
N ILE A 66 -11.05 -20.38 17.16
CA ILE A 66 -12.38 -20.78 17.61
C ILE A 66 -12.32 -21.08 19.12
N PRO A 67 -13.31 -20.66 19.93
CA PRO A 67 -13.37 -21.06 21.33
C PRO A 67 -13.50 -22.58 21.46
N LEU A 68 -12.64 -23.18 22.28
CA LEU A 68 -12.57 -24.63 22.52
C LEU A 68 -13.71 -25.16 23.44
N SER A 69 -14.55 -24.29 24.02
CA SER A 69 -15.52 -24.66 25.05
C SER A 69 -16.98 -24.66 24.57
N ASP A 70 -17.68 -25.75 24.89
CA ASP A 70 -19.14 -25.89 24.75
C ASP A 70 -19.95 -24.97 25.70
N ASN A 71 -19.29 -24.32 26.66
CA ASN A 71 -19.91 -23.39 27.63
C ASN A 71 -20.12 -21.96 27.07
N PHE A 72 -19.92 -21.73 25.77
CA PHE A 72 -20.24 -20.44 25.16
C PHE A 72 -21.75 -20.36 24.87
N GLU A 73 -22.55 -20.07 25.91
CA GLU A 73 -23.97 -19.74 25.78
C GLU A 73 -24.14 -18.40 25.05
N CYS A 74 -24.04 -18.42 23.73
CA CYS A 74 -24.68 -17.39 22.92
C CYS A 74 -25.62 -18.02 21.89
N ILE A 75 -26.91 -17.91 22.16
CA ILE A 75 -28.00 -18.50 21.38
C ILE A 75 -28.19 -17.76 20.03
N GLN A 76 -27.69 -16.52 19.91
CA GLN A 76 -27.87 -15.66 18.72
C GLN A 76 -26.57 -15.09 18.12
N CYS A 77 -25.39 -15.45 18.61
CA CYS A 77 -24.12 -14.92 18.07
C CYS A 77 -23.63 -15.76 16.90
N ASP A 78 -22.97 -15.11 15.93
CA ASP A 78 -22.08 -15.84 15.01
C ASP A 78 -20.96 -16.51 15.84
N ARG A 79 -20.86 -17.84 15.74
CA ARG A 79 -19.81 -18.61 16.43
C ARG A 79 -18.44 -18.44 15.77
N ASN A 80 -18.41 -17.85 14.58
CA ASN A 80 -17.17 -17.64 13.86
C ASN A 80 -16.45 -16.40 14.37
N ASN A 81 -15.13 -16.53 14.48
CA ASN A 81 -14.24 -15.46 14.80
C ASN A 81 -13.81 -14.73 13.52
N HIS A 82 -14.23 -13.49 13.40
CA HIS A 82 -13.85 -12.59 12.31
C HIS A 82 -12.74 -11.65 12.80
N ILE A 83 -11.63 -11.60 12.07
CA ILE A 83 -10.45 -10.82 12.41
C ILE A 83 -10.70 -9.36 12.01
N LYS A 84 -10.82 -8.51 13.03
CA LYS A 84 -11.05 -7.07 12.85
C LYS A 84 -9.76 -6.29 12.70
N ILE A 85 -8.75 -6.64 13.49
CA ILE A 85 -7.46 -5.95 13.54
C ILE A 85 -6.36 -7.00 13.47
N LEU A 86 -5.41 -6.77 12.56
CA LEU A 86 -4.18 -7.52 12.42
C LEU A 86 -3.06 -6.51 12.13
N LEU A 87 -2.26 -6.18 13.14
CA LEU A 87 -1.25 -5.12 13.06
C LEU A 87 0.07 -5.54 13.70
N ARG A 88 1.17 -4.96 13.23
CA ARG A 88 2.51 -5.12 13.80
C ARG A 88 2.70 -4.18 15.00
N VAL A 89 3.21 -4.70 16.12
CA VAL A 89 3.47 -3.95 17.38
C VAL A 89 4.84 -4.36 17.95
N HIS A 90 5.47 -3.50 18.76
CA HIS A 90 6.71 -3.82 19.50
C HIS A 90 7.79 -4.48 18.63
N LYS A 91 8.15 -3.81 17.52
CA LYS A 91 9.03 -4.30 16.44
C LYS A 91 8.51 -5.51 15.68
N GLU A 92 8.04 -6.59 16.27
CA GLU A 92 7.75 -7.83 15.50
C GLU A 92 6.54 -8.62 15.98
N ASN A 93 5.92 -8.21 17.10
CA ASN A 93 4.76 -8.87 17.66
C ASN A 93 3.50 -8.52 16.84
N ILE A 94 2.50 -9.38 16.95
CA ILE A 94 1.26 -9.27 16.19
C ILE A 94 0.13 -8.95 17.16
N LEU A 95 -0.51 -7.81 16.97
CA LEU A 95 -1.78 -7.49 17.61
C LEU A 95 -2.91 -8.07 16.78
N LEU A 96 -3.66 -8.97 17.41
CA LEU A 96 -4.81 -9.64 16.83
C LEU A 96 -6.06 -9.30 17.65
N CYS A 97 -7.09 -8.77 16.99
CA CYS A 97 -8.41 -8.59 17.60
C CYS A 97 -9.48 -9.28 16.75
N GLY A 98 -10.33 -10.06 17.40
CA GLY A 98 -11.40 -10.84 16.78
C GLY A 98 -12.78 -10.42 17.27
N THR A 99 -13.84 -10.96 16.68
CA THR A 99 -15.23 -10.69 17.10
C THR A 99 -15.67 -11.46 18.35
N ILE A 100 -15.03 -12.60 18.62
CA ILE A 100 -15.36 -13.43 19.78
C ILE A 100 -15.06 -12.72 21.11
N PHE A 101 -15.64 -13.23 22.20
CA PHE A 101 -15.51 -12.65 23.54
C PHE A 101 -15.89 -11.16 23.59
N GLN A 102 -16.90 -10.74 22.83
CA GLN A 102 -17.35 -9.34 22.74
C GLN A 102 -16.32 -8.38 22.12
N GLY A 103 -15.37 -8.89 21.35
CA GLY A 103 -14.40 -8.08 20.61
C GLY A 103 -13.08 -7.87 21.35
N THR A 104 -12.43 -8.94 21.84
CA THR A 104 -11.17 -8.83 22.58
C THR A 104 -9.94 -8.78 21.66
N CYS A 105 -8.82 -8.34 22.23
CA CYS A 105 -7.52 -8.25 21.57
C CYS A 105 -6.45 -9.01 22.35
N GLN A 106 -5.50 -9.58 21.62
CA GLN A 106 -4.33 -10.27 22.15
C GLN A 106 -3.07 -9.91 21.35
N ILE A 107 -1.91 -9.98 22.00
CA ILE A 107 -0.60 -9.87 21.36
C ILE A 107 0.02 -11.27 21.28
N LEU A 108 0.42 -11.64 20.08
CA LEU A 108 1.12 -12.86 19.76
C LEU A 108 2.56 -12.55 19.35
N ASP A 109 3.47 -13.50 19.56
CA ASP A 109 4.78 -13.47 18.89
C ASP A 109 4.66 -13.95 17.43
N GLN A 110 5.80 -14.07 16.74
CA GLN A 110 5.85 -14.52 15.35
C GLN A 110 5.47 -15.99 15.14
N ASP A 111 5.56 -16.82 16.20
CA ASP A 111 5.28 -18.25 16.22
C ASP A 111 3.88 -18.56 16.80
N PHE A 112 3.04 -17.53 16.97
CA PHE A 112 1.68 -17.61 17.51
C PHE A 112 1.57 -17.94 19.01
N ASN A 113 2.65 -17.79 19.78
CA ASN A 113 2.58 -17.88 21.23
C ASN A 113 1.93 -16.61 21.80
N LEU A 114 1.01 -16.82 22.74
CA LEU A 114 0.33 -15.73 23.43
C LEU A 114 1.28 -15.01 24.39
N ILE A 115 1.51 -13.72 24.13
CA ILE A 115 2.30 -12.86 25.03
C ILE A 115 1.37 -12.18 26.04
N ILE A 116 0.29 -11.55 25.56
CA ILE A 116 -0.63 -10.76 26.38
C ILE A 116 -2.04 -10.93 25.84
N ASN A 117 -3.01 -11.16 26.72
CA ASN A 117 -4.44 -11.19 26.38
C ASN A 117 -5.19 -10.10 27.13
N SER A 118 -6.21 -9.51 26.50
CA SER A 118 -7.16 -8.61 27.15
C SER A 118 -8.49 -9.32 27.41
N SER A 119 -9.04 -9.12 28.60
CA SER A 119 -10.43 -9.49 28.93
C SER A 119 -11.43 -8.37 28.60
N LEU A 120 -10.95 -7.21 28.11
CA LEU A 120 -11.81 -6.06 27.84
C LEU A 120 -12.39 -6.13 26.42
N PRO A 121 -13.69 -5.83 26.24
CA PRO A 121 -14.26 -5.67 24.92
C PRO A 121 -13.77 -4.35 24.30
N ILE A 122 -13.26 -4.43 23.07
CA ILE A 122 -12.56 -3.33 22.39
C ILE A 122 -13.12 -3.11 20.98
N VAL A 123 -13.23 -4.17 20.17
CA VAL A 123 -13.59 -4.07 18.75
C VAL A 123 -15.07 -4.38 18.50
N ALA A 124 -15.56 -4.14 17.29
CA ALA A 124 -16.88 -4.59 16.86
C ALA A 124 -16.97 -6.11 16.90
N ASN A 125 -18.04 -6.65 17.49
CA ASN A 125 -18.24 -8.08 17.71
C ASN A 125 -19.04 -8.79 16.61
N ASP A 126 -19.32 -8.11 15.50
CA ASP A 126 -20.01 -8.65 14.34
C ASP A 126 -19.15 -8.48 13.08
N PRO A 127 -19.32 -9.26 12.01
CA PRO A 127 -18.48 -9.17 10.81
C PRO A 127 -18.66 -7.88 10.00
N ILE A 128 -19.83 -7.23 10.05
CA ILE A 128 -20.21 -6.14 9.14
C ILE A 128 -19.67 -4.80 9.62
N ASN A 129 -19.79 -4.51 10.91
CA ASN A 129 -19.42 -3.21 11.44
C ASN A 129 -17.91 -3.02 11.50
N SER A 130 -17.49 -1.80 11.20
CA SER A 130 -16.08 -1.46 11.05
C SER A 130 -15.39 -1.27 12.39
N THR A 131 -14.10 -1.60 12.41
CA THR A 131 -13.17 -1.21 13.46
C THR A 131 -11.89 -0.80 12.75
N ASN A 132 -11.39 0.37 13.08
CA ASN A 132 -10.13 0.89 12.58
C ASN A 132 -9.23 1.25 13.77
N ALA A 133 -7.92 1.07 13.60
CA ALA A 133 -6.97 1.30 14.67
C ALA A 133 -5.68 1.96 14.17
N LEU A 134 -5.12 2.82 15.02
CA LEU A 134 -3.90 3.58 14.78
C LEU A 134 -2.92 3.38 15.93
N ILE A 135 -1.71 2.90 15.64
CA ILE A 135 -0.67 2.73 16.65
C ILE A 135 0.26 3.95 16.62
N ILE A 136 0.53 4.50 17.80
CA ILE A 136 1.55 5.52 18.04
C ILE A 136 2.65 4.87 18.87
N GLN A 137 3.68 4.37 18.18
CA GLN A 137 4.71 3.52 18.78
C GLN A 137 5.53 4.29 19.82
N GLU A 138 5.90 5.54 19.54
CA GLU A 138 6.72 6.36 20.46
C GLU A 138 6.06 6.57 21.83
N ARG A 139 4.73 6.36 21.94
CA ARG A 139 3.96 6.52 23.19
C ARG A 139 3.40 5.21 23.74
N ASN A 140 3.66 4.06 23.11
CA ASN A 140 2.99 2.77 23.43
C ASN A 140 1.47 2.91 23.52
N LEU A 141 0.88 3.65 22.59
CA LEU A 141 -0.54 3.96 22.54
C LEU A 141 -1.17 3.44 21.26
N ILE A 142 -2.42 2.99 21.37
CA ILE A 142 -3.25 2.62 20.24
C ILE A 142 -4.60 3.34 20.33
N TYR A 143 -5.01 3.98 19.24
CA TYR A 143 -6.33 4.59 19.12
C TYR A 143 -7.24 3.67 18.32
N PHE A 144 -8.45 3.45 18.79
CA PHE A 144 -9.48 2.69 18.11
C PHE A 144 -10.65 3.59 17.72
N GLY A 145 -11.13 3.45 16.50
CA GLY A 145 -12.43 3.92 16.05
C GLY A 145 -13.35 2.71 15.86
N VAL A 146 -14.42 2.62 16.65
CA VAL A 146 -15.27 1.43 16.75
C VAL A 146 -16.71 1.79 16.44
N THR A 147 -17.29 1.11 15.47
CA THR A 147 -18.72 1.20 15.19
C THR A 147 -19.51 0.54 16.30
N TYR A 148 -20.51 1.23 16.82
CA TYR A 148 -21.37 0.68 17.87
C TYR A 148 -22.22 -0.47 17.33
N THR A 149 -22.33 -1.53 18.11
CA THR A 149 -23.12 -2.72 17.78
C THR A 149 -24.13 -2.91 18.90
N ASN A 150 -25.36 -3.31 18.55
CA ASN A 150 -26.44 -3.46 19.52
C ASN A 150 -26.50 -4.90 20.10
N GLU A 151 -25.49 -5.72 19.83
CA GLU A 151 -25.45 -7.12 20.19
C GLU A 151 -24.52 -7.33 21.39
N GLY A 152 -25.09 -7.65 22.56
CA GLY A 152 -24.33 -8.02 23.77
C GLY A 152 -24.53 -7.08 24.97
N THR A 153 -24.24 -7.59 26.16
CA THR A 153 -24.57 -6.94 27.45
C THR A 153 -23.57 -5.86 27.88
N GLN A 154 -22.37 -5.84 27.30
CA GLN A 154 -21.27 -4.94 27.69
C GLN A 154 -20.93 -3.89 26.63
N ARG A 155 -21.69 -3.81 25.53
CA ARG A 155 -21.38 -2.92 24.39
C ARG A 155 -21.40 -1.43 24.74
N TRP A 156 -22.23 -1.02 25.70
CA TRP A 156 -22.27 0.35 26.23
C TRP A 156 -20.94 0.81 26.85
N GLN A 157 -20.05 -0.12 27.24
CA GLN A 157 -18.74 0.17 27.81
C GLN A 157 -17.72 0.59 26.76
N ILE A 158 -17.95 0.32 25.47
CA ILE A 158 -17.00 0.58 24.39
C ILE A 158 -17.19 2.00 23.86
N PRO A 159 -16.17 2.88 23.96
CA PRO A 159 -16.22 4.20 23.33
C PRO A 159 -16.21 4.10 21.80
N ASN A 160 -16.75 5.14 21.14
CA ASN A 160 -16.69 5.28 19.70
C ASN A 160 -15.26 5.56 19.23
N ILE A 161 -14.52 6.39 19.96
CA ILE A 161 -13.07 6.58 19.79
C ILE A 161 -12.40 6.42 21.16
N SER A 162 -11.30 5.67 21.23
CA SER A 162 -10.55 5.52 22.49
C SER A 162 -9.06 5.35 22.27
N GLY A 163 -8.25 6.06 23.06
CA GLY A 163 -6.82 5.82 23.22
C GLY A 163 -6.56 4.84 24.36
N ARG A 164 -5.85 3.75 24.07
CA ARG A 164 -5.60 2.63 24.98
C ARG A 164 -4.11 2.31 25.07
N SER A 165 -3.66 1.84 26.22
CA SER A 165 -2.25 1.50 26.44
C SER A 165 -1.88 0.15 25.85
N LEU A 166 -0.68 0.08 25.26
CA LEU A 166 -0.03 -1.16 24.83
C LEU A 166 0.92 -1.73 25.89
N ASN A 167 1.10 -1.05 27.03
CA ASN A 167 1.95 -1.52 28.12
C ASN A 167 1.35 -2.75 28.80
N VAL A 168 2.20 -3.71 29.20
CA VAL A 168 1.77 -5.00 29.79
C VAL A 168 0.86 -4.84 31.01
N SER A 169 1.21 -3.94 31.94
CA SER A 169 0.46 -3.73 33.19
C SER A 169 -0.93 -3.12 33.00
N ARG A 170 -1.16 -2.43 31.88
CA ARG A 170 -2.41 -1.71 31.58
C ARG A 170 -2.90 -2.01 30.17
N PHE A 171 -2.63 -3.21 29.68
CA PHE A 171 -2.92 -3.59 28.30
C PHE A 171 -4.40 -3.36 27.97
N MET A 172 -4.64 -2.57 26.92
CA MET A 172 -5.96 -2.16 26.43
C MET A 172 -6.80 -1.34 27.41
N LYS A 173 -6.28 -0.87 28.54
CA LYS A 173 -6.98 0.09 29.39
C LYS A 173 -6.96 1.48 28.76
N ILE A 174 -8.05 2.22 28.91
CA ILE A 174 -8.14 3.64 28.50
C ILE A 174 -7.26 4.42 29.47
N LEU A 175 -6.40 5.30 28.93
CA LEU A 175 -5.61 6.20 29.77
C LEU A 175 -6.45 7.41 30.18
N SER A 176 -6.40 7.76 31.46
CA SER A 176 -6.89 9.04 31.98
C SER A 176 -5.73 10.02 32.15
N THR A 177 -6.00 11.31 31.98
CA THR A 177 -5.01 12.36 32.21
C THR A 177 -4.59 12.48 33.69
N ASN A 178 -5.48 12.07 34.60
CA ASN A 178 -5.23 11.96 36.03
C ASN A 178 -5.48 10.51 36.47
N ASP A 179 -4.44 9.85 36.99
CA ASP A 179 -4.44 8.43 37.37
C ASP A 179 -4.95 8.17 38.80
N ASP A 180 -5.63 9.15 39.41
CA ASP A 180 -6.27 8.98 40.72
C ASP A 180 -7.73 8.54 40.55
N GLU A 181 -8.12 7.50 41.28
CA GLU A 181 -9.35 6.67 41.18
C GLU A 181 -10.71 7.38 41.37
N ARG A 182 -10.97 8.50 40.68
CA ARG A 182 -12.28 9.16 40.66
C ARG A 182 -12.63 9.50 39.23
N ILE A 183 -13.49 8.68 38.62
CA ILE A 183 -14.25 8.89 37.36
C ILE A 183 -13.80 10.17 36.65
N SER A 184 -12.63 10.12 36.00
CA SER A 184 -12.06 11.30 35.36
C SER A 184 -12.93 11.64 34.16
N ARG A 185 -13.45 12.87 34.13
CA ARG A 185 -14.16 13.43 32.96
C ARG A 185 -13.25 13.59 31.74
N ASP A 186 -11.95 13.47 31.92
CA ASP A 186 -10.93 13.72 30.92
C ASP A 186 -10.12 12.43 30.66
N ASP A 187 -10.80 11.36 30.27
CA ASP A 187 -10.13 10.17 29.73
C ASP A 187 -9.88 10.33 28.22
N LEU A 188 -8.96 9.52 27.67
CA LEU A 188 -8.73 9.43 26.23
C LEU A 188 -9.86 8.65 25.56
N SER A 189 -11.12 9.07 25.75
CA SER A 189 -12.28 8.44 25.15
C SER A 189 -13.29 9.46 24.63
N LEU A 190 -14.03 9.05 23.60
CA LEU A 190 -15.16 9.76 23.05
C LEU A 190 -16.34 8.80 22.96
N ARG A 191 -17.44 9.17 23.61
CA ARG A 191 -18.68 8.37 23.67
C ARG A 191 -19.84 9.17 23.15
N PHE A 192 -20.65 8.56 22.30
CA PHE A 192 -21.93 9.15 21.91
C PHE A 192 -22.94 9.02 23.04
N MET A 193 -23.92 9.92 23.06
CA MET A 193 -25.03 9.84 24.01
C MET A 193 -25.77 8.51 23.84
N SER A 194 -26.16 7.89 24.95
CA SER A 194 -26.77 6.55 24.94
C SER A 194 -27.98 6.42 24.00
N ARG A 195 -28.79 7.49 23.86
CA ARG A 195 -29.96 7.52 22.94
C ARG A 195 -29.57 7.51 21.46
N GLN A 196 -28.35 7.90 21.13
CA GLN A 196 -27.85 8.06 19.76
C GLN A 196 -26.92 6.92 19.34
N GLN A 197 -26.35 6.17 20.28
CA GLN A 197 -25.45 5.04 19.99
C GLN A 197 -26.06 4.01 19.02
N THR A 198 -27.36 3.76 19.10
CA THR A 198 -28.06 2.81 18.21
C THR A 198 -28.67 3.44 16.97
N ARG A 199 -28.73 4.77 16.89
CA ARG A 199 -29.39 5.51 15.79
C ARG A 199 -28.39 6.17 14.85
N PHE A 200 -27.26 6.60 15.37
CA PHE A 200 -26.20 7.30 14.67
C PHE A 200 -24.99 6.37 14.57
N ILE A 201 -24.99 5.57 13.50
CA ILE A 201 -23.96 4.56 13.24
C ILE A 201 -22.87 5.19 12.37
N VAL A 202 -21.63 5.06 12.82
CA VAL A 202 -20.44 5.62 12.16
C VAL A 202 -19.55 4.49 11.68
N GLN A 203 -19.19 4.51 10.41
CA GLN A 203 -18.21 3.59 9.84
C GLN A 203 -16.84 4.25 9.83
N TYR A 204 -15.85 3.62 10.45
CA TYR A 204 -14.46 4.08 10.50
C TYR A 204 -13.65 3.40 9.40
N ILE A 205 -13.16 4.18 8.45
CA ILE A 205 -12.52 3.68 7.23
C ILE A 205 -11.00 3.67 7.37
N TYR A 206 -10.43 4.79 7.84
CA TYR A 206 -8.99 4.97 7.91
C TYR A 206 -8.61 5.94 9.02
N SER A 207 -7.37 5.85 9.48
CA SER A 207 -6.79 6.71 10.51
C SER A 207 -5.32 6.93 10.25
N PHE A 208 -4.85 8.14 10.55
CA PHE A 208 -3.43 8.50 10.49
C PHE A 208 -3.14 9.58 11.52
N TYR A 209 -1.85 9.87 11.75
CA TYR A 209 -1.45 10.98 12.61
C TYR A 209 -0.43 11.86 11.90
N THR A 210 -0.34 13.08 12.39
CA THR A 210 0.72 14.05 12.11
C THR A 210 1.45 14.34 13.42
N GLU A 211 2.41 15.25 13.40
CA GLU A 211 3.13 15.66 14.61
C GLU A 211 2.17 16.06 15.75
N ASN A 212 1.15 16.87 15.42
CA ASN A 212 0.26 17.50 16.40
C ASN A 212 -1.12 16.84 16.52
N TYR A 213 -1.58 16.12 15.49
CA TYR A 213 -2.97 15.67 15.40
C TYR A 213 -3.13 14.21 15.06
N ILE A 214 -4.27 13.65 15.46
CA ILE A 214 -4.78 12.36 15.04
C ILE A 214 -6.03 12.57 14.20
N TYR A 215 -6.14 11.82 13.11
CA TYR A 215 -7.22 11.90 12.15
C TYR A 215 -7.96 10.57 12.03
N PHE A 216 -9.27 10.63 11.89
CA PHE A 216 -10.12 9.51 11.51
C PHE A 216 -11.02 9.91 10.35
N ILE A 217 -11.13 9.02 9.36
CA ILE A 217 -12.02 9.19 8.21
C ILE A 217 -13.21 8.28 8.38
N THR A 218 -14.40 8.85 8.25
CA THR A 218 -15.65 8.16 8.52
C THR A 218 -16.67 8.32 7.42
N ASN A 219 -17.52 7.31 7.26
CA ASN A 219 -18.82 7.46 6.60
C ASN A 219 -19.89 7.44 7.67
N GLN A 220 -20.64 8.53 7.77
CA GLN A 220 -21.63 8.70 8.83
C GLN A 220 -22.79 9.59 8.37
N PRO A 221 -23.95 9.53 9.02
CA PRO A 221 -25.04 10.47 8.76
C PRO A 221 -24.58 11.92 8.94
N ASN A 222 -25.13 12.84 8.15
CA ASN A 222 -24.78 14.26 8.26
C ASN A 222 -25.12 14.81 9.65
N ASP A 223 -26.33 14.51 10.13
CA ASP A 223 -26.83 14.87 11.46
C ASP A 223 -27.85 13.82 11.94
N ILE A 224 -28.35 13.98 13.18
CA ILE A 224 -29.39 13.11 13.77
C ILE A 224 -30.67 13.13 12.93
N GLU A 225 -31.05 14.31 12.41
CA GLU A 225 -32.24 14.49 11.59
C GLU A 225 -31.98 14.14 10.12
N GLN A 226 -30.82 14.56 9.60
CA GLN A 226 -30.41 14.34 8.22
C GLN A 226 -29.60 13.06 8.07
N LYS A 227 -30.30 11.96 7.78
CA LYS A 227 -29.70 10.61 7.65
C LYS A 227 -28.87 10.38 6.38
N GLN A 228 -28.66 11.39 5.54
CA GLN A 228 -27.80 11.25 4.37
C GLN A 228 -26.38 10.93 4.84
N ILE A 229 -25.84 9.79 4.39
CA ILE A 229 -24.48 9.39 4.71
C ILE A 229 -23.52 10.31 3.95
N LEU A 230 -22.59 10.93 4.66
CA LEU A 230 -21.51 11.73 4.10
C LEU A 230 -20.16 11.19 4.58
N THR A 231 -19.13 11.41 3.78
CA THR A 231 -17.76 11.20 4.23
C THR A 231 -17.33 12.42 5.04
N LYS A 232 -16.82 12.18 6.25
CA LYS A 232 -16.31 13.21 7.16
C LYS A 232 -14.88 12.86 7.59
N ILE A 233 -14.11 13.88 7.92
CA ILE A 233 -12.81 13.75 8.57
C ILE A 233 -12.90 14.33 9.97
N ILE A 234 -12.44 13.55 10.93
CA ILE A 234 -12.36 13.86 12.35
C ILE A 234 -10.91 14.20 12.66
N ARG A 235 -10.68 15.25 13.45
CA ARG A 235 -9.36 15.63 13.98
C ARG A 235 -9.45 15.88 15.48
N PHE A 236 -8.43 15.44 16.22
CA PHE A 236 -8.22 15.83 17.61
C PHE A 236 -6.73 15.87 17.94
N CYS A 237 -6.39 16.51 19.05
CA CYS A 237 -5.00 16.70 19.45
C CYS A 237 -4.35 15.39 19.88
N ARG A 238 -3.09 15.24 19.48
CA ARG A 238 -2.28 14.09 19.87
C ARG A 238 -1.76 14.20 21.30
N ASP A 239 -1.64 15.42 21.83
CA ASP A 239 -1.15 15.63 23.18
C ASP A 239 -2.08 15.03 24.24
N SER A 240 -1.49 14.26 25.15
CA SER A 240 -2.18 13.50 26.19
C SER A 240 -2.63 14.37 27.37
N SER A 241 -2.25 15.64 27.42
CA SER A 241 -2.72 16.58 28.44
C SER A 241 -4.20 16.93 28.29
N ASN A 242 -4.77 16.78 27.08
CA ASN A 242 -6.14 17.15 26.76
C ASN A 242 -7.00 15.91 26.49
N SER A 243 -8.24 15.91 26.99
CA SER A 243 -9.22 14.89 26.60
C SER A 243 -9.57 15.00 25.11
N ILE A 244 -9.83 13.85 24.48
CA ILE A 244 -10.25 13.76 23.07
C ILE A 244 -11.45 14.68 22.82
N ILE A 245 -12.47 14.64 23.68
CA ILE A 245 -13.72 15.41 23.48
C ILE A 245 -13.51 16.93 23.45
N ARG A 246 -12.46 17.44 24.11
CA ARG A 246 -12.18 18.89 24.17
C ARG A 246 -11.56 19.42 22.90
N THR A 247 -10.80 18.59 22.20
CA THR A 247 -10.08 18.97 20.97
C THR A 247 -10.69 18.36 19.71
N TYR A 248 -11.79 17.60 19.87
CA TYR A 248 -12.50 16.96 18.78
C TYR A 248 -13.19 17.98 17.88
N ILE A 249 -12.89 17.87 16.59
CA ILE A 249 -13.59 18.56 15.52
C ILE A 249 -13.83 17.58 14.36
N GLU A 250 -14.99 17.69 13.69
CA GLU A 250 -15.24 16.98 12.44
C GLU A 250 -15.77 17.92 11.36
N ILE A 251 -15.38 17.66 10.11
CA ILE A 251 -15.80 18.43 8.94
C ILE A 251 -16.13 17.47 7.78
N PRO A 252 -17.02 17.85 6.84
CA PRO A 252 -17.25 17.06 5.63
C PRO A 252 -16.01 17.03 4.74
N LEU A 253 -15.73 15.88 4.15
CA LEU A 253 -14.64 15.68 3.18
C LEU A 253 -15.27 15.45 1.80
N LEU A 254 -15.17 16.42 0.90
CA LEU A 254 -15.87 16.40 -0.38
C LEU A 254 -14.96 16.02 -1.54
N CYS A 255 -15.36 14.98 -2.27
CA CYS A 255 -14.77 14.56 -3.53
C CYS A 255 -15.83 14.66 -4.63
N SER A 256 -15.72 15.67 -5.50
CA SER A 256 -16.71 15.99 -6.55
C SER A 256 -18.11 16.33 -6.01
N ASN A 257 -18.95 15.33 -5.68
CA ASN A 257 -20.34 15.51 -5.23
C ASN A 257 -20.71 14.59 -4.06
N SER A 258 -21.92 14.73 -3.51
CA SER A 258 -22.40 13.96 -2.36
C SER A 258 -22.91 12.55 -2.70
N GLU A 259 -22.77 12.05 -3.93
CA GLU A 259 -23.22 10.70 -4.33
C GLU A 259 -22.15 9.62 -4.07
N TRP A 260 -20.94 10.06 -3.73
CA TRP A 260 -19.79 9.21 -3.49
C TRP A 260 -19.54 9.02 -1.99
N PHE A 261 -19.07 7.84 -1.61
CA PHE A 261 -18.57 7.59 -0.25
C PHE A 261 -17.22 6.90 -0.30
N ILE A 262 -16.37 7.26 0.66
CA ILE A 262 -15.01 6.73 0.70
C ILE A 262 -15.03 5.25 1.08
N LYS A 263 -14.26 4.45 0.35
CA LYS A 263 -14.08 3.01 0.58
C LYS A 263 -12.74 2.73 1.23
N THR A 264 -11.69 3.37 0.75
CA THR A 264 -10.33 3.24 1.27
C THR A 264 -9.67 4.60 1.25
N ALA A 265 -8.69 4.79 2.12
CA ALA A 265 -7.88 5.98 2.14
C ALA A 265 -6.46 5.63 2.59
N GLU A 266 -5.50 6.45 2.21
CA GLU A 266 -4.10 6.29 2.57
C GLU A 266 -3.38 7.65 2.58
N ILE A 267 -2.32 7.75 3.39
CA ILE A 267 -1.39 8.89 3.34
C ILE A 267 -0.22 8.54 2.44
N PHE A 268 0.02 9.40 1.47
CA PHE A 268 1.17 9.38 0.59
C PHE A 268 2.04 10.61 0.85
N PHE A 269 3.36 10.44 0.88
CA PHE A 269 4.30 11.54 1.02
C PHE A 269 4.90 11.88 -0.33
N ASN A 270 4.79 13.13 -0.75
CA ASN A 270 5.40 13.58 -2.00
C ASN A 270 6.93 13.73 -1.88
N ASP A 271 7.61 14.07 -2.98
CA ASP A 271 9.07 14.27 -3.02
C ASP A 271 9.57 15.37 -2.06
N LYS A 272 8.68 16.29 -1.64
CA LYS A 272 8.95 17.33 -0.66
C LYS A 272 8.62 16.89 0.77
N ASN A 273 8.35 15.60 0.99
CA ASN A 273 7.93 15.00 2.25
C ASN A 273 6.65 15.61 2.84
N GLN A 274 5.76 16.14 2.00
CA GLN A 274 4.47 16.68 2.41
C GLN A 274 3.42 15.56 2.38
N PRO A 275 2.60 15.43 3.44
CA PRO A 275 1.55 14.43 3.49
C PRO A 275 0.37 14.82 2.61
N ILE A 276 -0.04 13.89 1.74
CA ILE A 276 -1.19 13.97 0.87
C ILE A 276 -2.12 12.82 1.23
N LEU A 277 -3.37 13.15 1.56
CA LEU A 277 -4.43 12.16 1.74
C LEU A 277 -4.99 11.78 0.37
N ILE A 278 -4.96 10.48 0.09
CA ILE A 278 -5.60 9.88 -1.07
C ILE A 278 -6.88 9.22 -0.58
N GLY A 279 -8.01 9.59 -1.17
CA GLY A 279 -9.30 8.97 -0.89
C GLY A 279 -9.86 8.29 -2.11
N HIS A 280 -10.18 7.02 -1.99
CA HIS A 280 -10.85 6.22 -3.01
C HIS A 280 -12.34 6.10 -2.67
N PHE A 281 -13.17 6.60 -3.58
CA PHE A 281 -14.60 6.68 -3.44
C PHE A 281 -15.32 5.78 -4.44
N ALA A 282 -16.44 5.21 -3.99
CA ALA A 282 -17.37 4.47 -4.82
C ALA A 282 -18.77 5.10 -4.73
N ARG A 283 -19.60 4.92 -5.76
CA ARG A 283 -20.98 5.44 -5.75
C ARG A 283 -21.83 4.75 -4.69
N LYS A 284 -22.70 5.55 -4.04
CA LYS A 284 -23.67 5.14 -3.02
C LYS A 284 -24.77 4.22 -3.53
N ASP A 285 -25.27 4.49 -4.74
CA ASP A 285 -26.36 3.74 -5.37
C ASP A 285 -25.95 2.33 -5.83
N GLY A 286 -24.67 1.96 -5.69
CA GLY A 286 -24.14 0.67 -6.10
C GLY A 286 -23.89 0.57 -7.61
N ALA A 287 -24.17 1.62 -8.38
CA ALA A 287 -23.80 1.68 -9.79
C ALA A 287 -22.26 1.62 -9.94
N GLY A 288 -21.82 1.24 -11.14
CA GLY A 288 -20.41 1.34 -11.54
C GLY A 288 -19.87 2.75 -11.31
N GLY A 289 -18.60 2.86 -10.92
CA GLY A 289 -17.99 4.16 -10.67
C GLY A 289 -16.92 4.14 -9.59
N THR A 290 -15.78 4.73 -9.92
CA THR A 290 -14.65 5.00 -9.02
C THR A 290 -14.19 6.43 -9.17
N ASN A 291 -14.14 7.17 -8.05
CA ASN A 291 -13.53 8.50 -7.97
C ASN A 291 -12.37 8.48 -6.97
N ILE A 292 -11.25 9.06 -7.36
CA ILE A 292 -10.08 9.23 -6.50
C ILE A 292 -9.87 10.72 -6.32
N CYS A 293 -9.74 11.18 -5.08
CA CYS A 293 -9.43 12.56 -4.76
C CYS A 293 -8.20 12.66 -3.87
N LEU A 294 -7.51 13.79 -3.99
CA LEU A 294 -6.32 14.13 -3.23
C LEU A 294 -6.58 15.37 -2.37
N TRP A 295 -6.04 15.37 -1.17
CA TRP A 295 -6.00 16.54 -0.29
C TRP A 295 -4.60 16.70 0.28
N ASN A 296 -4.03 17.89 0.16
CA ASN A 296 -2.86 18.25 0.95
C ASN A 296 -3.30 18.49 2.41
N ILE A 297 -2.68 17.80 3.37
CA ILE A 297 -3.11 17.89 4.77
C ILE A 297 -3.04 19.33 5.28
N GLN A 298 -1.92 20.01 5.03
CA GLN A 298 -1.71 21.37 5.55
C GLN A 298 -2.54 22.41 4.80
N ASN A 299 -2.58 22.33 3.47
CA ASN A 299 -3.18 23.39 2.65
C ASN A 299 -4.69 23.27 2.48
N ASP A 300 -5.24 22.06 2.53
CA ASP A 300 -6.65 21.82 2.26
C ASP A 300 -7.40 21.42 3.54
N ILE A 301 -6.87 20.44 4.29
CA ILE A 301 -7.56 19.89 5.46
C ILE A 301 -7.39 20.80 6.68
N ASP A 302 -6.16 21.15 7.04
CA ASP A 302 -5.88 21.97 8.22
C ASP A 302 -6.49 23.36 8.10
N ARG A 303 -6.39 23.98 6.92
CA ARG A 303 -7.08 25.25 6.63
C ARG A 303 -8.59 25.14 6.76
N ALA A 304 -9.21 24.07 6.25
CA ALA A 304 -10.66 23.89 6.42
C ALA A 304 -11.05 23.75 7.90
N PHE A 305 -10.26 23.05 8.71
CA PHE A 305 -10.51 23.02 10.15
C PHE A 305 -10.32 24.38 10.83
N GLU A 306 -9.28 25.14 10.45
CA GLU A 306 -9.05 26.50 10.94
C GLU A 306 -10.23 27.42 10.64
N ASP A 307 -10.76 27.38 9.42
CA ASP A 307 -11.88 28.20 9.00
C ASP A 307 -13.16 27.87 9.80
N ASN A 308 -13.39 26.58 10.10
CA ASN A 308 -14.49 26.18 10.97
C ASN A 308 -14.30 26.69 12.42
N TYR A 309 -13.08 26.65 12.96
CA TYR A 309 -12.81 27.22 14.27
C TYR A 309 -12.99 28.76 14.28
N ARG A 310 -12.50 29.48 13.27
CA ARG A 310 -12.73 30.93 13.12
C ARG A 310 -14.21 31.26 13.06
N THR A 311 -14.98 30.49 12.29
CA THR A 311 -16.44 30.69 12.17
C THR A 311 -17.14 30.55 13.52
N CYS A 312 -16.79 29.54 14.31
CA CYS A 312 -17.45 29.30 15.59
C CYS A 312 -16.93 30.21 16.73
N TYR A 313 -15.62 30.39 16.87
CA TYR A 313 -15.02 31.09 18.01
C TYR A 313 -14.74 32.57 17.75
N SER A 314 -14.21 32.94 16.58
CA SER A 314 -13.93 34.35 16.26
C SER A 314 -15.17 35.10 15.78
N MET A 315 -16.08 34.43 15.05
CA MET A 315 -17.27 35.07 14.49
C MET A 315 -18.54 34.78 15.31
N GLY A 316 -18.58 33.68 16.07
CA GLY A 316 -19.78 33.28 16.83
C GLY A 316 -20.96 32.88 15.93
N ILE A 317 -20.69 32.43 14.70
CA ILE A 317 -21.74 32.15 13.71
C ILE A 317 -22.14 30.68 13.75
N GLY A 318 -23.44 30.43 13.68
CA GLY A 318 -23.99 29.08 13.58
C GLY A 318 -24.11 28.38 14.93
N LYS A 319 -24.16 27.05 14.87
CA LYS A 319 -24.27 26.18 16.04
C LYS A 319 -23.04 25.28 16.13
N ARG A 320 -22.72 24.83 17.34
CA ARG A 320 -21.61 23.91 17.62
C ARG A 320 -21.72 22.61 16.80
N GLY A 321 -22.92 22.11 16.53
CA GLY A 321 -23.15 20.84 15.85
C GLY A 321 -22.96 19.62 16.76
N LEU A 322 -22.81 18.44 16.17
CA LEU A 322 -22.53 17.18 16.88
C LEU A 322 -23.53 16.85 17.99
N ALA A 323 -24.81 17.01 17.67
CA ALA A 323 -25.91 16.75 18.58
C ALA A 323 -25.95 15.29 19.07
N PHE A 324 -25.18 14.37 18.47
CA PHE A 324 -25.06 12.97 18.88
C PHE A 324 -24.03 12.73 19.99
N ILE A 325 -23.06 13.65 20.16
CA ILE A 325 -22.06 13.60 21.26
C ILE A 325 -22.53 14.43 22.46
N LYS A 326 -22.96 15.67 22.19
CA LYS A 326 -23.44 16.61 23.22
C LYS A 326 -24.63 17.40 22.68
N PRO A 327 -25.57 17.87 23.53
CA PRO A 327 -26.64 18.76 23.10
C PRO A 327 -26.09 19.97 22.35
N ASN A 328 -26.72 20.31 21.22
CA ASN A 328 -26.23 21.40 20.37
C ASN A 328 -26.42 22.76 21.06
N GLU A 329 -25.43 23.64 20.94
CA GLU A 329 -25.43 24.98 21.53
C GLU A 329 -24.94 26.01 20.49
N PRO A 330 -25.33 27.29 20.61
CA PRO A 330 -24.85 28.31 19.68
C PRO A 330 -23.34 28.54 19.83
N CYS A 331 -22.68 28.85 18.72
CA CYS A 331 -21.29 29.29 18.74
C CYS A 331 -21.16 30.61 19.52
N ARG A 332 -20.07 30.77 20.29
CA ARG A 332 -19.82 31.95 21.12
C ARG A 332 -18.62 32.72 20.58
N LYS A 333 -18.85 33.99 20.22
CA LYS A 333 -17.79 34.91 19.81
C LYS A 333 -16.88 35.23 21.00
N ASP A 334 -15.57 35.16 20.79
CA ASP A 334 -14.56 35.69 21.70
C ASP A 334 -13.50 36.45 20.91
N GLU A 335 -13.39 37.75 21.16
CA GLU A 335 -12.41 38.62 20.50
C GLU A 335 -10.98 38.39 20.96
N SER A 336 -10.80 37.75 22.13
CA SER A 336 -9.50 37.31 22.64
C SER A 336 -9.03 35.99 22.02
N TRP A 337 -9.91 35.27 21.32
CA TRP A 337 -9.55 34.05 20.62
C TRP A 337 -9.00 34.40 19.23
N SER A 338 -7.68 34.29 19.11
CA SER A 338 -6.98 34.29 17.83
C SER A 338 -6.32 32.94 17.62
N ILE A 339 -6.39 32.43 16.39
CA ILE A 339 -5.41 31.43 15.94
C ILE A 339 -4.04 32.10 16.03
N PRO A 340 -3.08 31.59 16.83
CA PRO A 340 -1.76 32.20 16.88
C PRO A 340 -1.18 32.20 15.46
N ILE A 341 -0.86 33.40 14.97
CA ILE A 341 -0.19 33.56 13.67
C ILE A 341 1.17 32.87 13.83
N ASN A 342 1.44 31.82 13.04
CA ASN A 342 2.64 30.96 13.07
C ASN A 342 2.72 29.86 14.14
N SER A 343 1.62 29.42 14.76
CA SER A 343 1.66 28.14 15.49
C SER A 343 1.29 26.98 14.57
N ASP A 344 2.22 26.07 14.33
CA ASP A 344 1.97 24.77 13.66
C ASP A 344 1.00 23.86 14.46
N ASN A 345 0.48 24.32 15.59
CA ASN A 345 -0.32 23.56 16.54
C ASN A 345 -1.55 24.34 17.06
N LEU A 346 -2.67 24.23 16.36
CA LEU A 346 -4.03 24.54 16.83
C LEU A 346 -4.58 23.44 17.74
N CYS A 347 -4.00 23.29 18.92
CA CYS A 347 -4.68 22.60 20.01
C CYS A 347 -5.35 23.64 20.88
N PRO A 348 -6.68 23.86 20.73
CA PRO A 348 -7.36 24.89 21.53
C PRO A 348 -7.25 24.51 23.00
N TRP A 349 -6.50 25.31 23.76
CA TRP A 349 -6.42 25.15 25.20
C TRP A 349 -7.68 25.77 25.82
N ILE A 350 -8.75 24.97 25.87
CA ILE A 350 -10.05 25.41 26.39
C ILE A 350 -9.98 25.41 27.92
N ILE A 351 -9.57 26.53 28.50
CA ILE A 351 -9.62 26.76 29.94
C ILE A 351 -11.07 27.17 30.30
N ASN A 352 -11.64 26.54 31.34
CA ASN A 352 -12.92 26.87 31.98
C ASN A 352 -14.20 26.73 31.14
N ASP A 353 -14.25 25.81 30.16
CA ASP A 353 -15.45 25.55 29.33
C ASP A 353 -16.03 26.82 28.66
N ARG A 354 -15.17 27.84 28.44
CA ARG A 354 -15.56 29.14 27.86
C ARG A 354 -16.04 29.00 26.42
N PHE A 355 -15.44 28.07 25.68
CA PHE A 355 -15.73 27.78 24.28
C PHE A 355 -16.60 26.52 24.14
N PRO A 356 -17.54 26.51 23.18
CA PRO A 356 -18.36 25.33 22.91
C PRO A 356 -17.51 24.20 22.32
N TYR A 357 -17.52 23.02 22.94
CA TYR A 357 -16.80 21.82 22.48
C TYR A 357 -17.65 20.55 22.65
N PRO A 358 -17.50 19.53 21.79
CA PRO A 358 -16.67 19.47 20.58
C PRO A 358 -17.27 20.26 19.40
N VAL A 359 -16.49 20.60 18.37
CA VAL A 359 -16.96 21.43 17.24
C VAL A 359 -17.33 20.58 16.02
N GLY A 360 -18.52 20.77 15.46
CA GLY A 360 -18.97 20.21 14.19
C GLY A 360 -18.96 21.27 13.11
N GLY A 361 -17.95 21.23 12.26
CA GLY A 361 -17.81 22.18 11.16
C GLY A 361 -18.74 21.85 9.99
N THR A 362 -19.20 22.90 9.32
CA THR A 362 -20.05 22.79 8.12
C THR A 362 -19.29 23.13 6.84
N THR A 363 -18.20 23.89 6.95
CA THR A 363 -17.36 24.18 5.79
C THR A 363 -16.50 22.96 5.45
N PRO A 364 -16.63 22.40 4.23
CA PRO A 364 -15.99 21.14 3.87
C PRO A 364 -14.53 21.33 3.44
N ALA A 365 -13.73 20.27 3.59
CA ALA A 365 -12.44 20.17 2.92
C ALA A 365 -12.65 19.66 1.48
N ILE A 366 -12.34 20.51 0.50
CA ILE A 366 -12.57 20.24 -0.92
C ILE A 366 -11.35 19.51 -1.50
N GLY A 367 -11.58 18.34 -2.10
CA GLY A 367 -10.52 17.52 -2.69
C GLY A 367 -10.31 17.80 -4.18
N HIS A 368 -9.08 17.65 -4.62
CA HIS A 368 -8.73 17.67 -6.04
C HIS A 368 -9.07 16.32 -6.67
N LEU A 369 -9.97 16.30 -7.67
CA LEU A 369 -10.31 15.10 -8.42
C LEU A 369 -9.11 14.63 -9.24
N PHE A 370 -8.62 13.43 -8.93
CA PHE A 370 -7.40 12.87 -9.51
C PHE A 370 -7.70 11.87 -10.63
N TYR A 371 -8.65 10.99 -10.40
CA TYR A 371 -9.06 9.96 -11.35
C TYR A 371 -10.55 9.71 -11.20
N GLU A 372 -11.25 9.63 -12.33
CA GLU A 372 -12.66 9.31 -12.41
C GLU A 372 -12.86 8.25 -13.50
N ASN A 373 -13.59 7.21 -13.14
CA ASN A 373 -14.06 6.20 -14.08
C ASN A 373 -15.48 5.83 -13.71
N ILE A 374 -16.44 6.15 -14.58
CA ILE A 374 -17.87 5.97 -14.31
C ILE A 374 -18.33 4.53 -14.54
N LEU A 375 -17.54 3.72 -15.27
CA LEU A 375 -17.91 2.36 -15.65
C LEU A 375 -17.39 1.33 -14.65
N GLU A 376 -16.12 1.45 -14.29
CA GLU A 376 -15.45 0.45 -13.47
C GLU A 376 -15.60 0.77 -11.98
N ARG A 377 -15.96 -0.24 -11.18
CA ARG A 377 -16.07 -0.11 -9.73
C ARG A 377 -14.89 -0.78 -9.04
N SER A 378 -14.11 0.02 -8.34
CA SER A 378 -12.92 -0.41 -7.61
C SER A 378 -13.24 -0.89 -6.20
N SER A 379 -12.57 -1.95 -5.77
CA SER A 379 -12.59 -2.46 -4.41
C SER A 379 -11.34 -2.05 -3.62
N ALA A 380 -10.21 -1.84 -4.32
CA ALA A 380 -8.95 -1.41 -3.75
C ALA A 380 -8.28 -0.38 -4.67
N PHE A 381 -7.62 0.62 -4.10
CA PHE A 381 -6.82 1.58 -4.84
C PHE A 381 -5.68 2.06 -3.94
N GLN A 382 -4.45 2.01 -4.44
CA GLN A 382 -3.25 2.39 -3.70
C GLN A 382 -2.19 2.99 -4.61
N ILE A 383 -1.38 3.89 -4.08
CA ILE A 383 -0.26 4.55 -4.76
C ILE A 383 1.04 4.29 -4.00
N TYR A 384 2.06 3.87 -4.73
CA TYR A 384 3.38 3.53 -4.22
C TYR A 384 4.46 4.33 -4.95
N SER A 385 5.46 4.82 -4.21
CA SER A 385 6.65 5.41 -4.81
C SER A 385 7.52 4.30 -5.44
N PHE A 386 7.87 4.44 -6.71
CA PHE A 386 8.70 3.48 -7.44
C PHE A 386 9.78 4.20 -8.25
N GLY A 387 11.01 4.24 -7.72
CA GLY A 387 12.09 5.00 -8.33
C GLY A 387 11.73 6.49 -8.39
N SER A 388 11.69 7.06 -9.59
CA SER A 388 11.30 8.46 -9.84
C SER A 388 9.82 8.67 -10.19
N SER A 389 9.03 7.60 -10.31
CA SER A 389 7.62 7.65 -10.70
C SER A 389 6.73 7.03 -9.63
N ASN A 390 5.41 7.23 -9.74
CA ASN A 390 4.46 6.62 -8.82
C ASN A 390 3.73 5.46 -9.50
N LEU A 391 3.74 4.30 -8.84
CA LEU A 391 3.03 3.11 -9.26
C LEU A 391 1.64 3.08 -8.62
N ILE A 392 0.62 2.99 -9.46
CA ILE A 392 -0.78 2.91 -9.05
C ILE A 392 -1.26 1.48 -9.18
N PHE A 393 -1.86 0.98 -8.11
CA PHE A 393 -2.59 -0.28 -8.08
C PHE A 393 -4.10 0.00 -8.01
N GLN A 394 -4.88 -0.58 -8.91
CA GLN A 394 -6.34 -0.54 -8.87
C GLN A 394 -6.89 -1.96 -8.91
N GLY A 395 -7.56 -2.37 -7.83
CA GLY A 395 -8.33 -3.61 -7.77
C GLY A 395 -9.81 -3.36 -8.03
N LEU A 396 -10.42 -4.13 -8.91
CA LEU A 396 -11.83 -4.04 -9.28
C LEU A 396 -12.68 -5.05 -8.53
N THR A 397 -13.97 -4.74 -8.42
CA THR A 397 -14.99 -5.59 -7.79
C THR A 397 -15.27 -6.89 -8.56
N ASN A 398 -14.90 -6.97 -9.83
CA ASN A 398 -14.99 -8.18 -10.64
C ASN A 398 -13.75 -9.08 -10.55
N GLY A 399 -12.76 -8.74 -9.71
CA GLY A 399 -11.51 -9.48 -9.57
C GLY A 399 -10.43 -9.16 -10.61
N THR A 400 -10.59 -8.14 -11.44
CA THR A 400 -9.48 -7.62 -12.25
C THR A 400 -8.60 -6.70 -11.39
N PHE A 401 -7.28 -6.77 -11.52
CA PHE A 401 -6.40 -5.71 -11.05
C PHE A 401 -5.67 -5.05 -12.22
N LYS A 402 -5.34 -3.77 -12.05
CA LYS A 402 -4.61 -2.96 -13.02
C LYS A 402 -3.42 -2.28 -12.37
N LEU A 403 -2.35 -2.13 -13.13
CA LEU A 403 -1.18 -1.35 -12.75
C LEU A 403 -1.00 -0.20 -13.72
N GLY A 404 -0.73 0.98 -13.16
CA GLY A 404 -0.48 2.19 -13.93
C GLY A 404 0.69 2.97 -13.39
N LEU A 405 1.37 3.70 -14.27
CA LEU A 405 2.35 4.69 -13.87
C LEU A 405 1.72 6.09 -13.88
N TYR A 406 2.14 6.90 -12.92
CA TYR A 406 1.69 8.27 -12.77
C TYR A 406 2.82 9.21 -12.37
N ASP A 407 2.93 10.29 -13.13
CA ASP A 407 3.73 11.46 -12.80
C ASP A 407 2.79 12.65 -12.58
N PHE A 408 3.06 13.49 -11.57
CA PHE A 408 2.13 14.54 -11.15
C PHE A 408 1.75 15.50 -12.29
N GLY A 409 0.45 15.60 -12.59
CA GLY A 409 -0.09 16.46 -13.65
C GLY A 409 -0.25 15.78 -15.02
N VAL A 410 0.09 14.49 -15.14
CA VAL A 410 -0.11 13.68 -16.35
C VAL A 410 -1.26 12.69 -16.14
N LYS A 411 -1.92 12.23 -17.22
CA LYS A 411 -2.90 11.14 -17.11
C LYS A 411 -2.21 9.85 -16.68
N ILE A 412 -2.91 9.02 -15.90
CA ILE A 412 -2.44 7.69 -15.51
C ILE A 412 -2.23 6.84 -16.78
N ASN A 413 -1.03 6.29 -16.92
CA ASN A 413 -0.71 5.36 -18.00
C ASN A 413 -0.87 3.92 -17.50
N TRP A 414 -2.03 3.32 -17.77
CA TRP A 414 -2.30 1.92 -17.45
C TRP A 414 -1.54 1.00 -18.42
N PHE A 415 -0.66 0.17 -17.88
CA PHE A 415 0.19 -0.72 -18.69
C PHE A 415 -0.08 -2.21 -18.43
N TYR A 416 -0.77 -2.54 -17.34
CA TYR A 416 -1.09 -3.92 -17.00
C TYR A 416 -2.54 -4.06 -16.53
N SER A 417 -3.16 -5.17 -16.91
CA SER A 417 -4.48 -5.59 -16.45
C SER A 417 -4.55 -7.11 -16.43
N TYR A 418 -5.00 -7.69 -15.32
CA TYR A 418 -5.11 -9.14 -15.16
C TYR A 418 -6.34 -9.52 -14.35
N GLN A 419 -7.04 -10.57 -14.80
CA GLN A 419 -8.23 -11.11 -14.16
C GLN A 419 -7.84 -12.25 -13.22
N LEU A 420 -8.10 -12.10 -11.92
CA LEU A 420 -7.84 -13.14 -10.93
C LEU A 420 -8.75 -14.36 -11.13
N SER A 421 -8.28 -15.53 -10.70
CA SER A 421 -8.96 -16.81 -10.85
C SER A 421 -10.30 -16.88 -10.10
N THR A 422 -10.46 -16.12 -9.01
CA THR A 422 -11.72 -16.06 -8.25
C THR A 422 -12.80 -15.21 -8.90
N ALA A 423 -12.42 -14.21 -9.72
CA ALA A 423 -13.33 -13.19 -10.25
C ALA A 423 -14.20 -12.48 -9.17
N THR A 424 -13.69 -12.35 -7.94
CA THR A 424 -14.36 -11.69 -6.80
C THR A 424 -13.68 -10.37 -6.43
N PRO A 425 -14.32 -9.48 -5.63
CA PRO A 425 -13.71 -8.22 -5.23
C PRO A 425 -12.38 -8.43 -4.49
N ILE A 426 -11.36 -7.69 -4.92
CA ILE A 426 -10.04 -7.70 -4.27
C ILE A 426 -10.14 -6.99 -2.92
N LEU A 427 -9.58 -7.60 -1.88
CA LEU A 427 -9.51 -7.05 -0.53
C LEU A 427 -8.77 -5.70 -0.55
N SER A 428 -9.32 -4.70 0.13
CA SER A 428 -8.77 -3.33 0.16
C SER A 428 -7.36 -3.22 0.75
N ASN A 429 -6.97 -4.18 1.59
CA ASN A 429 -5.66 -4.25 2.21
C ASN A 429 -4.70 -4.98 1.28
N VAL A 430 -4.20 -4.27 0.27
CA VAL A 430 -3.11 -4.74 -0.60
C VAL A 430 -1.78 -4.29 0.01
N ILE A 431 -0.75 -5.12 -0.10
CA ILE A 431 0.60 -4.84 0.41
C ILE A 431 1.56 -4.83 -0.78
N PHE A 432 2.37 -3.78 -0.90
CA PHE A 432 3.53 -3.75 -1.78
C PHE A 432 4.80 -3.80 -0.96
N ASP A 433 5.68 -4.76 -1.27
CA ASP A 433 7.02 -4.81 -0.70
C ASP A 433 8.02 -4.18 -1.67
N ASN A 434 8.47 -2.95 -1.35
CA ASN A 434 9.46 -2.23 -2.14
C ASN A 434 10.79 -2.97 -2.29
N LYS A 435 11.16 -3.86 -1.36
CA LYS A 435 12.44 -4.58 -1.41
C LYS A 435 12.45 -5.67 -2.47
N THR A 436 11.36 -6.43 -2.54
CA THR A 436 11.20 -7.54 -3.49
C THR A 436 10.40 -7.14 -4.73
N GLU A 437 9.86 -5.92 -4.74
CA GLU A 437 9.02 -5.35 -5.81
C GLU A 437 7.82 -6.25 -6.11
N THR A 438 7.20 -6.75 -5.03
CA THR A 438 6.08 -7.70 -5.10
C THR A 438 4.82 -7.17 -4.43
N PHE A 439 3.68 -7.45 -5.05
CA PHE A 439 2.37 -7.23 -4.44
C PHE A 439 1.85 -8.51 -3.81
N PHE A 440 1.25 -8.36 -2.63
CA PHE A 440 0.43 -9.36 -1.97
C PHE A 440 -1.01 -8.86 -1.93
N LEU A 441 -1.92 -9.64 -2.50
CA LEU A 441 -3.33 -9.31 -2.57
C LEU A 441 -4.19 -10.55 -2.31
N ALA A 442 -5.38 -10.33 -1.75
CA ALA A 442 -6.29 -11.39 -1.40
C ALA A 442 -7.65 -11.17 -2.07
N SER A 443 -8.29 -12.26 -2.45
CA SER A 443 -9.65 -12.28 -3.00
C SER A 443 -10.36 -13.51 -2.49
N GLU A 444 -11.46 -13.33 -1.75
CA GLU A 444 -12.19 -14.44 -1.12
C GLU A 444 -11.26 -15.34 -0.28
N SER A 445 -11.03 -16.61 -0.65
CA SER A 445 -10.16 -17.55 0.09
C SER A 445 -8.73 -17.63 -0.44
N LYS A 446 -8.43 -16.93 -1.56
CA LYS A 446 -7.15 -17.03 -2.24
C LYS A 446 -6.24 -15.83 -1.95
N ILE A 447 -4.97 -16.13 -1.69
CA ILE A 447 -3.89 -15.17 -1.58
C ILE A 447 -3.01 -15.24 -2.83
N TYR A 448 -2.59 -14.08 -3.33
CA TYR A 448 -1.81 -13.94 -4.54
C TYR A 448 -0.52 -13.17 -4.24
N ARG A 449 0.58 -13.62 -4.84
CA ARG A 449 1.88 -12.95 -4.87
C ARG A 449 2.19 -12.60 -6.32
N ILE A 450 2.53 -11.34 -6.57
CA ILE A 450 2.67 -10.80 -7.91
C ILE A 450 4.01 -10.09 -8.01
N SER A 451 4.95 -10.65 -8.78
CA SER A 451 6.33 -10.14 -8.87
C SER A 451 6.53 -9.28 -10.11
N LEU A 452 6.71 -7.96 -9.93
CA LEU A 452 6.90 -7.03 -11.05
C LEU A 452 8.16 -7.33 -11.87
N SER A 453 9.18 -7.88 -11.21
CA SER A 453 10.46 -8.24 -11.82
C SER A 453 10.39 -9.46 -12.76
N GLY A 454 9.39 -10.33 -12.59
CA GLY A 454 9.31 -11.61 -13.32
C GLY A 454 9.22 -11.43 -14.84
N ASP A 455 8.46 -10.43 -15.30
CA ASP A 455 8.35 -10.14 -16.73
C ASP A 455 9.69 -9.67 -17.30
N CYS A 456 10.44 -8.84 -16.56
CA CYS A 456 11.74 -8.37 -17.02
C CYS A 456 12.75 -9.52 -17.11
N THR A 457 12.84 -10.37 -16.07
CA THR A 457 13.84 -11.45 -16.01
C THR A 457 13.62 -12.53 -17.07
N SER A 458 12.40 -12.65 -17.60
CA SER A 458 12.10 -13.55 -18.73
C SER A 458 12.80 -13.12 -20.05
N ARG A 459 13.20 -11.85 -20.19
CA ARG A 459 13.82 -11.29 -21.39
C ARG A 459 15.34 -11.44 -21.35
N LEU A 460 15.89 -12.15 -22.32
CA LEU A 460 17.31 -12.54 -22.31
C LEU A 460 18.21 -11.58 -23.11
N SER A 461 17.65 -10.76 -23.99
CA SER A 461 18.41 -9.81 -24.81
C SER A 461 17.97 -8.36 -24.59
N CYS A 462 18.88 -7.43 -24.87
CA CYS A 462 18.61 -5.99 -24.75
C CYS A 462 17.47 -5.55 -25.67
N ASP A 463 17.47 -6.04 -26.91
CA ASP A 463 16.41 -5.69 -27.86
C ASP A 463 15.06 -6.22 -27.40
N GLU A 464 14.96 -7.47 -26.95
CA GLU A 464 13.70 -7.99 -26.38
C GLU A 464 13.27 -7.17 -25.16
N CYS A 465 14.20 -6.82 -24.27
CA CYS A 465 13.91 -6.03 -23.08
C CYS A 465 13.34 -4.64 -23.41
N LEU A 466 13.90 -3.95 -24.42
CA LEU A 466 13.57 -2.54 -24.69
C LEU A 466 12.57 -2.34 -25.84
N SER A 467 12.45 -3.30 -26.77
CA SER A 467 11.51 -3.22 -27.91
C SER A 467 10.20 -3.96 -27.69
N SER A 468 10.19 -4.95 -26.77
CA SER A 468 9.02 -5.81 -26.54
C SER A 468 8.46 -5.76 -25.12
N SER A 469 9.06 -4.98 -24.20
CA SER A 469 8.48 -4.82 -22.87
C SER A 469 7.26 -3.91 -22.93
N ASN A 470 6.08 -4.52 -22.78
CA ASN A 470 4.85 -3.80 -22.44
C ASN A 470 4.87 -3.31 -20.98
N ASN A 471 5.83 -3.76 -20.17
CA ASN A 471 6.06 -3.30 -18.83
C ASN A 471 7.02 -2.10 -18.83
N PRO A 472 6.54 -0.86 -18.65
CA PRO A 472 7.36 0.35 -18.64
C PRO A 472 8.30 0.43 -17.43
N LEU A 473 8.30 -0.56 -16.54
CA LEU A 473 9.22 -0.65 -15.41
C LEU A 473 10.50 -1.42 -15.78
N CYS A 474 10.52 -2.17 -16.88
CA CYS A 474 11.67 -2.96 -17.31
C CYS A 474 12.68 -2.08 -18.08
N GLY A 475 13.96 -2.33 -17.82
CA GLY A 475 15.06 -1.76 -18.58
C GLY A 475 16.27 -2.68 -18.59
N TRP A 476 17.22 -2.38 -19.46
CA TRP A 476 18.42 -3.17 -19.64
C TRP A 476 19.52 -2.71 -18.69
N CYS A 477 20.02 -3.62 -17.85
CA CYS A 477 21.17 -3.37 -16.99
C CYS A 477 22.46 -3.74 -17.72
N THR A 478 23.22 -2.75 -18.18
CA THR A 478 24.40 -2.99 -19.03
C THR A 478 25.52 -3.73 -18.32
N MET A 479 25.68 -3.53 -17.01
CA MET A 479 26.71 -4.21 -16.21
C MET A 479 26.46 -5.70 -16.10
N ASN A 480 25.21 -6.08 -15.83
CA ASN A 480 24.83 -7.45 -15.57
C ASN A 480 24.32 -8.17 -16.83
N GLN A 481 24.23 -7.45 -17.95
CA GLN A 481 23.70 -7.92 -19.24
C GLN A 481 22.35 -8.64 -19.10
N ARG A 482 21.44 -8.06 -18.32
CA ARG A 482 20.12 -8.62 -18.04
C ARG A 482 19.05 -7.55 -18.02
N CYS A 483 17.83 -7.95 -18.36
CA CYS A 483 16.65 -7.10 -18.23
C CYS A 483 16.16 -7.12 -16.79
N THR A 484 16.07 -5.95 -16.15
CA THR A 484 15.66 -5.81 -14.75
C THR A 484 14.87 -4.53 -14.53
N LEU A 485 14.23 -4.45 -13.37
CA LEU A 485 13.74 -3.19 -12.81
C LEU A 485 14.91 -2.25 -12.46
N ALA A 486 14.62 -0.95 -12.41
CA ALA A 486 15.62 0.10 -12.17
C ALA A 486 16.37 -0.09 -10.83
N ASN A 487 15.65 -0.45 -9.76
CA ASN A 487 16.24 -0.61 -8.43
C ASN A 487 17.23 -1.80 -8.35
N ASN A 488 17.12 -2.77 -9.27
CA ASN A 488 17.96 -3.98 -9.30
C ASN A 488 19.20 -3.83 -10.18
N CYS A 489 19.51 -2.61 -10.60
CA CYS A 489 20.69 -2.25 -11.39
C CYS A 489 21.43 -1.09 -10.74
N PRO A 490 22.78 -1.09 -10.72
CA PRO A 490 23.54 0.03 -10.21
C PRO A 490 23.21 1.34 -10.95
N LEU A 491 23.26 2.46 -10.22
CA LEU A 491 22.97 3.80 -10.74
C LEU A 491 23.82 4.08 -12.00
N ASN A 492 23.20 4.70 -13.01
CA ASN A 492 23.77 5.04 -14.34
C ASN A 492 23.97 3.87 -15.34
N PHE A 493 23.72 2.62 -14.93
CA PHE A 493 23.85 1.46 -15.83
C PHE A 493 22.52 0.87 -16.31
N TRP A 494 21.42 1.38 -15.76
CA TRP A 494 20.07 1.02 -16.19
C TRP A 494 19.60 1.91 -17.33
N GLN A 495 19.10 1.30 -18.40
CA GLN A 495 18.74 1.97 -19.65
C GLN A 495 17.35 1.53 -20.08
N GLN A 496 16.50 2.45 -20.53
CA GLN A 496 15.15 2.15 -21.02
C GLN A 496 14.95 2.46 -22.51
N GLU A 497 15.89 3.15 -23.14
CA GLU A 497 15.79 3.54 -24.55
C GLU A 497 16.49 2.54 -25.48
N ASN A 498 15.77 2.07 -26.52
CA ASN A 498 16.26 1.10 -27.52
C ASN A 498 17.60 1.49 -28.17
N ASN A 499 17.89 2.78 -28.32
CA ASN A 499 19.11 3.27 -29.00
C ASN A 499 20.42 2.96 -28.25
N HIS A 500 20.34 2.34 -27.08
CA HIS A 500 21.48 2.07 -26.21
C HIS A 500 21.92 0.60 -26.16
N CYS A 501 21.24 -0.29 -26.88
CA CYS A 501 21.68 -1.67 -27.01
C CYS A 501 23.00 -1.76 -27.80
N THR A 502 23.99 -2.40 -27.18
CA THR A 502 25.32 -2.59 -27.77
C THR A 502 25.33 -3.85 -28.63
N HIS A 503 25.51 -3.68 -29.94
CA HIS A 503 25.53 -4.77 -30.92
C HIS A 503 26.85 -4.83 -31.65
N ILE A 504 27.34 -6.04 -31.93
CA ILE A 504 28.47 -6.23 -32.86
C ILE A 504 27.92 -6.07 -34.28
N VAL A 505 28.18 -4.92 -34.88
CA VAL A 505 27.75 -4.57 -36.25
C VAL A 505 28.59 -5.30 -37.29
N ARG A 506 29.90 -5.43 -37.03
CA ARG A 506 30.84 -6.03 -37.99
C ARG A 506 31.95 -6.78 -37.29
N VAL A 507 32.28 -7.96 -37.84
CA VAL A 507 33.40 -8.79 -37.43
C VAL A 507 34.34 -8.92 -38.63
N GLN A 508 35.62 -8.60 -38.46
CA GLN A 508 36.60 -8.73 -39.54
C GLN A 508 37.97 -9.21 -39.04
N PRO A 509 38.48 -10.35 -39.54
CA PRO A 509 37.84 -11.27 -40.49
C PRO A 509 36.75 -12.15 -39.83
N LEU A 510 35.74 -12.57 -40.60
CA LEU A 510 34.68 -13.51 -40.16
C LEU A 510 35.18 -14.95 -39.99
N LYS A 511 36.31 -15.29 -40.61
CA LYS A 511 36.95 -16.60 -40.56
C LYS A 511 38.41 -16.38 -40.22
N ALA A 512 38.91 -17.15 -39.27
CA ALA A 512 40.31 -17.11 -38.86
C ALA A 512 40.93 -18.51 -38.94
N SER A 513 42.23 -18.58 -39.21
CA SER A 513 42.97 -19.84 -39.18
C SER A 513 43.16 -20.32 -37.74
N ILE A 514 43.10 -21.64 -37.52
CA ILE A 514 43.39 -22.26 -36.21
C ILE A 514 44.89 -22.28 -35.91
N ASP A 515 45.74 -22.31 -36.93
CA ASP A 515 47.16 -22.56 -36.77
C ASP A 515 47.92 -21.39 -36.12
N ASN A 516 47.44 -20.17 -36.36
CA ASN A 516 48.07 -18.92 -35.98
C ASN A 516 47.08 -18.00 -35.25
N ILE A 517 47.57 -17.26 -34.26
CA ILE A 517 46.79 -16.21 -33.61
C ILE A 517 46.52 -15.09 -34.62
N GLN A 518 45.25 -14.77 -34.83
CA GLN A 518 44.81 -13.69 -35.70
C GLN A 518 44.01 -12.67 -34.89
N TRP A 519 44.12 -11.40 -35.28
CA TRP A 519 43.36 -10.32 -34.66
C TRP A 519 42.02 -10.16 -35.37
N ILE A 520 40.95 -10.18 -34.59
CA ILE A 520 39.58 -9.96 -35.02
C ILE A 520 39.17 -8.57 -34.60
N ASN A 521 38.95 -7.70 -35.59
CA ASN A 521 38.45 -6.35 -35.38
C ASN A 521 36.92 -6.40 -35.34
N LEU A 522 36.36 -5.87 -34.25
CA LEU A 522 34.94 -5.76 -33.97
C LEU A 522 34.53 -4.30 -34.07
N THR A 523 33.45 -4.03 -34.80
CA THR A 523 32.77 -2.73 -34.81
C THR A 523 31.44 -2.89 -34.11
N LEU A 524 31.15 -2.02 -33.15
CA LEU A 524 29.96 -2.03 -32.32
C LEU A 524 29.14 -0.75 -32.50
N THR A 525 27.86 -0.80 -32.17
CA THR A 525 26.97 0.38 -32.19
C THR A 525 27.42 1.46 -31.20
N LYS A 526 27.80 1.06 -29.98
CA LYS A 526 28.31 1.93 -28.91
C LYS A 526 29.13 1.09 -27.92
N LEU A 527 30.27 1.58 -27.42
CA LEU A 527 30.96 0.92 -26.30
C LEU A 527 30.70 1.66 -24.98
N PRO A 528 30.37 0.94 -23.89
CA PRO A 528 30.37 1.52 -22.55
C PRO A 528 31.73 2.13 -22.19
N GLN A 529 31.73 3.12 -21.30
CA GLN A 529 32.96 3.61 -20.70
C GLN A 529 33.43 2.60 -19.63
N LEU A 530 34.74 2.33 -19.58
CA LEU A 530 35.36 1.48 -18.56
C LEU A 530 35.64 2.32 -17.32
N GLU A 531 35.44 1.77 -16.12
CA GLU A 531 35.89 2.38 -14.86
C GLU A 531 37.40 2.16 -14.61
N HIS A 532 37.95 2.74 -13.54
CA HIS A 532 39.35 2.47 -13.14
C HIS A 532 39.51 0.98 -12.84
N ASN A 533 40.53 0.35 -13.44
CA ASN A 533 40.83 -1.09 -13.34
C ASN A 533 39.84 -2.03 -14.05
N GLU A 534 39.11 -1.59 -15.08
CA GLU A 534 38.37 -2.51 -15.96
C GLU A 534 39.06 -2.68 -17.33
N ILE A 535 39.03 -3.90 -17.86
CA ILE A 535 39.45 -4.22 -19.24
C ILE A 535 38.32 -4.94 -20.00
N TYR A 536 38.33 -4.84 -21.32
CA TYR A 536 37.45 -5.65 -22.15
C TYR A 536 38.06 -7.04 -22.37
N GLN A 537 37.24 -8.08 -22.31
CA GLN A 537 37.61 -9.44 -22.71
C GLN A 537 36.67 -9.97 -23.79
N CYS A 538 37.23 -10.72 -24.73
CA CYS A 538 36.51 -11.42 -25.78
C CYS A 538 36.43 -12.89 -25.43
N ILE A 539 35.20 -13.41 -25.39
CA ILE A 539 34.89 -14.79 -25.04
C ILE A 539 34.46 -15.52 -26.31
N PHE A 540 35.17 -16.60 -26.61
CA PHE A 540 34.88 -17.52 -27.71
C PHE A 540 34.29 -18.80 -27.14
N MET A 541 33.03 -19.10 -27.47
CA MET A 541 32.30 -20.24 -26.92
C MET A 541 31.65 -21.11 -28.00
N ASP A 542 31.67 -22.41 -27.80
CA ASP A 542 30.78 -23.41 -28.41
C ASP A 542 30.41 -24.44 -27.32
N LYS A 543 29.66 -25.51 -27.64
CA LYS A 543 29.20 -26.52 -26.66
C LYS A 543 30.33 -27.18 -25.85
N ILE A 544 31.56 -27.19 -26.36
CA ILE A 544 32.71 -27.93 -25.80
C ILE A 544 33.87 -26.99 -25.44
N ILE A 545 33.97 -25.83 -26.08
CA ILE A 545 35.14 -24.95 -25.97
C ILE A 545 34.69 -23.61 -25.40
N SER A 546 35.38 -23.14 -24.37
CA SER A 546 35.26 -21.78 -23.84
C SER A 546 36.68 -21.22 -23.66
N ALA A 547 36.98 -20.11 -24.31
CA ALA A 547 38.26 -19.43 -24.19
C ALA A 547 38.05 -17.92 -24.12
N SER A 548 38.79 -17.24 -23.25
CA SER A 548 38.79 -15.78 -23.16
C SER A 548 40.14 -15.21 -23.59
N THR A 549 40.09 -14.08 -24.27
CA THR A 549 41.28 -13.28 -24.62
C THR A 549 41.06 -11.82 -24.25
N GLN A 550 42.13 -11.14 -23.85
CA GLN A 550 42.05 -9.71 -23.55
C GLN A 550 41.85 -8.90 -24.83
N ALA A 551 40.86 -8.01 -24.82
CA ALA A 551 40.55 -7.13 -25.93
C ALA A 551 41.33 -5.81 -25.83
N ILE A 552 41.67 -5.24 -26.98
CA ILE A 552 42.23 -3.90 -27.09
C ILE A 552 41.15 -2.95 -27.60
N LYS A 553 40.83 -1.92 -26.82
CA LYS A 553 39.94 -0.84 -27.26
C LYS A 553 40.70 0.04 -28.26
N LEU A 554 40.21 0.09 -29.50
CA LEU A 554 40.82 0.89 -30.56
C LEU A 554 40.25 2.31 -30.58
N ASP A 555 38.94 2.46 -30.41
CA ASP A 555 38.27 3.75 -30.33
C ASP A 555 36.92 3.66 -29.56
N HIS A 556 36.02 4.61 -29.80
CA HIS A 556 34.72 4.69 -29.12
C HIS A 556 33.78 3.52 -29.48
N ASN A 557 33.95 2.87 -30.63
CA ASN A 557 33.05 1.84 -31.17
C ASN A 557 33.79 0.60 -31.71
N ARG A 558 35.11 0.50 -31.60
CA ARG A 558 35.91 -0.61 -32.11
C ARG A 558 36.76 -1.28 -31.04
N LEU A 559 36.72 -2.60 -31.05
CA LEU A 559 37.56 -3.49 -30.24
C LEU A 559 38.35 -4.42 -31.15
N SER A 560 39.54 -4.83 -30.71
CA SER A 560 40.33 -5.86 -31.38
C SER A 560 40.63 -6.99 -30.40
N CYS A 561 40.29 -8.21 -30.80
CA CYS A 561 40.46 -9.42 -30.00
C CYS A 561 41.45 -10.36 -30.68
N PRO A 562 42.45 -10.91 -29.99
CA PRO A 562 43.23 -12.01 -30.54
C PRO A 562 42.41 -13.32 -30.46
N THR A 563 42.54 -14.19 -31.45
CA THR A 563 41.95 -15.53 -31.40
C THR A 563 42.60 -16.39 -30.31
N PRO A 564 41.88 -17.35 -29.69
CA PRO A 564 42.45 -18.23 -28.67
C PRO A 564 43.65 -19.04 -29.18
N SER A 565 44.69 -19.18 -28.34
CA SER A 565 45.87 -19.98 -28.68
C SER A 565 45.66 -21.47 -28.43
N LYS A 566 45.87 -22.28 -29.47
CA LYS A 566 46.10 -23.74 -29.51
C LYS A 566 45.62 -24.55 -28.29
N ASN A 567 44.38 -25.03 -28.37
CA ASN A 567 43.90 -26.32 -27.82
C ASN A 567 42.51 -26.65 -28.40
N ILE A 568 42.32 -26.39 -29.69
CA ILE A 568 41.05 -26.57 -30.39
C ILE A 568 41.27 -27.63 -31.46
N HIS A 569 40.95 -28.88 -31.14
CA HIS A 569 41.05 -30.01 -32.07
C HIS A 569 39.84 -30.01 -33.02
N VAL A 570 40.09 -29.77 -34.30
CA VAL A 570 39.07 -29.78 -35.36
C VAL A 570 39.53 -30.76 -36.43
N HIS A 571 38.63 -31.67 -36.86
CA HIS A 571 38.96 -32.65 -37.90
C HIS A 571 39.38 -31.93 -39.20
N LYS A 572 40.43 -32.43 -39.88
CA LYS A 572 40.90 -31.86 -41.16
C LYS A 572 39.74 -31.78 -42.16
N GLY A 573 39.49 -30.57 -42.68
CA GLY A 573 38.40 -30.29 -43.63
C GLY A 573 37.08 -29.81 -43.00
N SER A 574 37.00 -29.70 -41.67
CA SER A 574 35.82 -29.16 -40.98
C SER A 574 36.05 -27.73 -40.48
N HIS A 575 34.96 -26.96 -40.33
CA HIS A 575 34.97 -25.60 -39.77
C HIS A 575 34.29 -25.60 -38.40
N LEU A 576 34.92 -24.97 -37.41
CA LEU A 576 34.34 -24.75 -36.09
C LEU A 576 33.62 -23.39 -36.07
N LYS A 577 32.36 -23.38 -35.63
CA LYS A 577 31.61 -22.14 -35.39
C LYS A 577 31.67 -21.81 -33.90
N LEU A 578 32.32 -20.70 -33.57
CA LEU A 578 32.38 -20.17 -32.20
C LEU A 578 31.46 -18.94 -32.11
N ARG A 579 30.70 -18.85 -31.02
CA ARG A 579 30.00 -17.63 -30.61
C ARG A 579 31.00 -16.71 -29.94
N LEU A 580 31.11 -15.48 -30.45
CA LEU A 580 31.94 -14.43 -29.89
C LEU A 580 31.10 -13.48 -29.06
N SER A 581 31.48 -13.29 -27.80
CA SER A 581 30.87 -12.35 -26.86
C SER A 581 31.92 -11.40 -26.28
N ILE A 582 31.50 -10.23 -25.82
CA ILE A 582 32.38 -9.24 -25.19
C ILE A 582 31.88 -8.98 -23.77
N ILE A 583 32.81 -8.96 -22.81
CA ILE A 583 32.51 -8.62 -21.42
C ILE A 583 33.49 -7.58 -20.90
N LYS A 584 33.09 -6.86 -19.85
CA LYS A 584 34.01 -6.11 -18.99
C LYS A 584 34.55 -7.06 -17.93
N TRP A 585 35.83 -6.95 -17.60
CA TRP A 585 36.49 -7.77 -16.60
C TRP A 585 37.34 -6.90 -15.67
N PRO A 586 37.27 -7.08 -14.35
CA PRO A 586 38.14 -6.37 -13.42
C PRO A 586 39.60 -6.80 -13.67
N SER A 587 40.49 -5.84 -13.89
CA SER A 587 41.92 -6.11 -13.99
C SER A 587 42.48 -6.31 -12.59
N ASN A 588 42.97 -7.51 -12.31
CA ASN A 588 43.83 -7.75 -11.14
C ASN A 588 45.19 -7.10 -11.42
N VAL A 589 45.28 -5.80 -11.12
CA VAL A 589 46.55 -5.08 -10.98
C VAL A 589 46.72 -4.74 -9.52
#